data_AF-A0A1I1H925-F1
#
_entry.id   AF-A0A1I1H925-F1
#
_cell.length_a   1.000
_cell.length_b   1.000
_cell.length_c   1.000
_cell.angle_alpha   90.00
_cell.angle_beta   90.00
_cell.angle_gamma   90.00
#
_symmetry.space_group_name_H-M   'P 1'
#
loop_
_entity.id
_entity.type
_entity.pdbx_description
1 polymer ?
#
loop_
_entity_poly.entity_id
_entity_poly.type
_entity_poly.pdbx_seq_one_letter_code
_entity_poly.pdbx_strand_id
1 'polypeptide(L)'
;MKYFLACAILFFSVSSFCEDINIEVKKLMGWLDSANAKINATEALANGDIRLWAVKGFTLYIPSVKNEQKEIIERTAIVKKHSFRIIKGTSDALVSEEHQRLNHLAWQYAKEYNKFILANYIDDSL
;
A
#
# COMPACT_ATOMS: atom_id res chain seq x y z
N MET A 1 21.50 35.42 36.91
CA MET A 1 22.01 34.49 35.89
C MET A 1 21.21 33.20 35.92
N LYS A 2 20.03 33.13 35.28
CA LYS A 2 19.14 31.96 35.44
C LYS A 2 18.34 31.55 34.20
N TYR A 3 18.63 31.99 32.98
CA TYR A 3 17.86 31.50 31.81
C TYR A 3 18.71 31.54 30.54
N PHE A 4 19.57 30.54 30.31
CA PHE A 4 20.27 30.42 29.02
C PHE A 4 20.50 28.97 28.55
N LEU A 5 19.92 27.96 29.21
CA LEU A 5 20.26 26.56 28.96
C LEU A 5 19.07 25.64 28.60
N ALA A 6 17.99 26.21 28.07
CA ALA A 6 16.78 25.43 27.75
C ALA A 6 16.43 25.33 26.25
N CYS A 7 17.10 26.09 25.36
CA CYS A 7 16.76 26.09 23.93
C CYS A 7 17.59 25.10 23.07
N ALA A 8 18.66 24.53 23.60
CA ALA A 8 19.57 23.69 22.79
C ALA A 8 19.07 22.25 22.57
N ILE A 9 18.04 21.79 23.32
CA ILE A 9 17.55 20.41 23.25
C ILE A 9 16.43 20.24 22.20
N LEU A 10 15.88 21.34 21.67
CA LEU A 10 14.76 21.31 20.71
C LEU A 10 15.17 21.21 19.23
N PHE A 11 16.47 21.20 18.90
CA PHE A 11 16.93 21.16 17.51
C PHE A 11 17.45 19.80 17.03
N PHE A 12 17.65 18.82 17.92
CA PHE A 12 18.30 17.55 17.55
C PHE A 12 17.35 16.39 17.21
N SER A 13 16.04 16.54 17.38
CA SER A 13 15.09 15.43 17.17
C SER A 13 14.48 15.37 15.77
N VAL A 14 14.80 16.31 14.87
CA VAL A 14 14.17 16.38 13.53
C VAL A 14 14.93 15.55 12.49
N SER A 15 16.24 15.33 12.66
CA SER A 15 17.06 14.59 11.68
C SER A 15 16.77 13.09 11.66
N SER A 16 16.52 12.48 12.83
CA SER A 16 16.30 11.03 12.93
C SER A 16 15.01 10.57 12.22
N PHE A 17 13.98 11.42 12.16
CA PHE A 17 12.69 11.03 11.59
C PHE A 17 12.68 11.02 10.05
N CYS A 18 13.50 11.86 9.41
CA CYS A 18 13.63 11.88 7.95
C CYS A 18 14.44 10.69 7.41
N GLU A 19 15.41 10.18 8.19
CA GLU A 19 16.25 9.06 7.77
C GLU A 19 15.51 7.72 7.81
N ASP A 20 14.69 7.50 8.85
CA ASP A 20 13.88 6.27 8.98
C ASP A 20 12.83 6.12 7.87
N ILE A 21 12.18 7.22 7.46
CA ILE A 21 11.19 7.19 6.37
C ILE A 21 11.86 6.77 5.05
N ASN A 22 13.06 7.26 4.79
CA ASN A 22 13.80 6.96 3.55
C ASN A 22 14.21 5.48 3.49
N ILE A 23 14.62 4.90 4.62
CA ILE A 23 14.98 3.48 4.73
C ILE A 23 13.76 2.58 4.46
N GLU A 24 12.61 2.87 5.06
CA GLU A 24 11.40 2.06 4.86
C GLU A 24 10.87 2.14 3.43
N VAL A 25 10.92 3.32 2.81
CA VAL A 25 10.59 3.50 1.38
C VAL A 25 11.49 2.65 0.49
N LYS A 26 12.80 2.67 0.72
CA LYS A 26 13.76 1.88 -0.07
C LYS A 26 13.56 0.38 0.09
N LYS A 27 13.33 -0.10 1.31
CA LYS A 27 13.02 -1.53 1.57
C LYS A 27 11.76 -1.95 0.81
N LEU A 28 10.70 -1.15 0.89
CA LEU A 28 9.44 -1.44 0.21
C LEU A 28 9.61 -1.46 -1.31
N MET A 29 10.34 -0.48 -1.86
CA MET A 29 10.66 -0.45 -3.30
C MET A 29 11.46 -1.68 -3.72
N GLY A 30 12.50 -2.05 -2.97
CA GLY A 30 13.31 -3.25 -3.25
C GLY A 30 12.49 -4.54 -3.20
N TRP A 31 11.55 -4.65 -2.25
CA TRP A 31 10.60 -5.76 -2.24
C TRP A 31 9.70 -5.74 -3.47
N LEU A 32 9.06 -4.61 -3.79
CA LEU A 32 8.16 -4.48 -4.95
C LEU A 32 8.85 -4.77 -6.29
N ASP A 33 10.12 -4.40 -6.45
CA ASP A 33 10.91 -4.67 -7.66
C ASP A 33 11.16 -6.17 -7.88
N SER A 34 11.22 -6.96 -6.80
CA SER A 34 11.46 -8.41 -6.86
C SER A 34 10.19 -9.27 -6.71
N ALA A 35 9.08 -8.66 -6.28
CA ALA A 35 7.86 -9.36 -5.98
C ALA A 35 7.15 -9.83 -7.26
N ASN A 36 6.65 -11.07 -7.24
CA ASN A 36 5.80 -11.59 -8.30
C ASN A 36 4.34 -11.61 -7.84
N ALA A 37 3.58 -10.61 -8.28
CA ALA A 37 2.19 -10.41 -7.88
C ALA A 37 1.30 -11.64 -8.12
N LYS A 38 1.52 -12.38 -9.23
CA LYS A 38 0.72 -13.57 -9.58
C LYS A 38 1.04 -14.76 -8.68
N ILE A 39 2.32 -14.99 -8.37
CA ILE A 39 2.73 -16.04 -7.44
C ILE A 39 2.14 -15.75 -6.06
N ASN A 40 2.30 -14.51 -5.57
CA ASN A 40 1.76 -14.13 -4.26
C ASN A 40 0.23 -14.21 -4.20
N ALA A 41 -0.48 -13.88 -5.29
CA ALA A 41 -1.93 -14.02 -5.35
C ALA A 41 -2.35 -15.50 -5.35
N THR A 42 -1.63 -16.37 -6.06
CA THR A 42 -1.84 -17.82 -6.01
C THR A 42 -1.68 -18.37 -4.59
N GLU A 43 -0.59 -17.97 -3.91
CA GLU A 43 -0.33 -18.36 -2.52
C GLU A 43 -1.41 -17.84 -1.57
N ALA A 44 -1.88 -16.61 -1.77
CA ALA A 44 -2.95 -16.02 -0.97
C ALA A 44 -4.24 -16.82 -1.12
N LEU A 45 -4.66 -17.14 -2.36
CA LEU A 45 -5.85 -17.95 -2.62
C LEU A 45 -5.74 -19.35 -2.03
N ALA A 46 -4.58 -20.00 -2.15
CA ALA A 46 -4.34 -21.31 -1.55
C ALA A 46 -4.51 -21.31 -0.02
N ASN A 47 -4.27 -20.16 0.61
CA ASN A 47 -4.46 -19.94 2.04
C ASN A 47 -5.83 -19.34 2.41
N GLY A 48 -6.74 -19.20 1.44
CA GLY A 48 -8.06 -18.59 1.64
C GLY A 48 -8.04 -17.07 1.86
N ASP A 49 -6.93 -16.39 1.56
CA ASP A 49 -6.82 -14.94 1.64
C ASP A 49 -7.24 -14.28 0.32
N ILE A 50 -8.44 -13.71 0.34
CA ILE A 50 -9.07 -13.06 -0.81
C ILE A 50 -8.96 -11.53 -0.77
N ARG A 51 -8.23 -10.99 0.20
CA ARG A 51 -8.11 -9.53 0.36
C ARG A 51 -7.35 -8.93 -0.81
N LEU A 52 -7.86 -7.80 -1.30
CA LEU A 52 -7.21 -7.03 -2.36
C LEU A 52 -6.20 -6.03 -1.79
N TRP A 53 -5.23 -5.63 -2.59
CA TRP A 53 -4.33 -4.52 -2.27
C TRP A 53 -4.93 -3.18 -2.70
N ALA A 54 -4.89 -2.23 -1.78
CA ALA A 54 -5.21 -0.84 -2.00
C ALA A 54 -3.93 0.01 -1.92
N VAL A 55 -3.88 1.04 -2.76
CA VAL A 55 -2.87 2.11 -2.71
C VAL A 55 -3.53 3.38 -2.19
N LYS A 56 -2.79 4.14 -1.39
CA LYS A 56 -3.30 5.35 -0.74
C LYS A 56 -3.05 6.56 -1.64
N GLY A 57 -4.07 7.40 -1.80
CA GLY A 57 -3.98 8.78 -2.26
C GLY A 57 -4.94 9.64 -1.41
N PHE A 58 -5.64 10.60 -2.03
CA PHE A 58 -6.73 11.34 -1.38
C PHE A 58 -7.80 10.40 -0.82
N THR A 59 -8.04 9.29 -1.53
CA THR A 59 -8.81 8.13 -1.07
C THR A 59 -7.99 6.84 -1.21
N LEU A 60 -8.54 5.72 -0.76
CA LEU A 60 -7.99 4.41 -1.14
C LEU A 60 -8.39 4.09 -2.58
N TYR A 61 -7.41 3.70 -3.39
CA TYR A 61 -7.63 3.17 -4.73
C TYR A 61 -7.36 1.68 -4.70
N ILE A 62 -8.25 0.89 -5.30
CA ILE A 62 -8.08 -0.57 -5.44
C ILE A 62 -7.88 -0.84 -6.93
N PRO A 63 -6.62 -0.95 -7.40
CA PRO A 63 -6.35 -1.18 -8.81
C PRO A 63 -7.06 -2.44 -9.32
N SER A 64 -7.44 -2.44 -10.60
CA SER A 64 -8.20 -3.49 -11.30
C SER A 64 -9.68 -3.64 -10.93
N VAL A 65 -10.20 -2.90 -9.95
CA VAL A 65 -11.63 -2.90 -9.61
C VAL A 65 -12.39 -1.88 -10.45
N LYS A 66 -13.33 -2.35 -11.28
CA LYS A 66 -14.25 -1.48 -12.04
C LYS A 66 -15.33 -0.91 -11.13
N ASN A 67 -15.94 0.22 -11.52
CA ASN A 67 -17.01 0.86 -10.73
C ASN A 67 -18.20 -0.07 -10.47
N GLU A 68 -18.60 -0.88 -11.45
CA GLU A 68 -19.68 -1.88 -11.31
C GLU A 68 -19.34 -2.97 -10.28
N GLN A 69 -18.07 -3.30 -10.14
CA GLN A 69 -17.57 -4.29 -9.19
C GLN A 69 -17.35 -3.71 -7.80
N LYS A 70 -17.29 -2.37 -7.65
CA LYS A 70 -17.06 -1.73 -6.36
C LYS A 70 -18.14 -2.09 -5.36
N GLU A 71 -19.41 -2.04 -5.78
CA GLU A 71 -20.53 -2.36 -4.89
C GLU A 71 -20.51 -3.84 -4.46
N ILE A 72 -20.19 -4.75 -5.38
CA ILE A 72 -20.07 -6.18 -5.08
C ILE A 72 -18.91 -6.41 -4.12
N ILE A 73 -17.74 -5.83 -4.39
CA ILE A 73 -16.54 -5.94 -3.53
C ILE A 73 -16.80 -5.26 -2.18
N GLU A 74 -17.56 -4.16 -2.14
CA GLU A 74 -18.07 -3.47 -0.95
C GLU A 74 -18.98 -4.36 -0.10
N ARG A 75 -19.64 -5.34 -0.72
CA ARG A 75 -20.49 -6.31 -0.06
C ARG A 75 -19.76 -7.62 0.27
N THR A 76 -18.85 -8.09 -0.58
CA THR A 76 -18.20 -9.41 -0.49
C THR A 76 -16.82 -9.38 0.17
N ALA A 77 -15.97 -8.40 -0.15
CA ALA A 77 -14.66 -8.24 0.48
C ALA A 77 -14.75 -7.38 1.77
N ILE A 78 -15.72 -6.47 1.86
CA ILE A 78 -15.64 -5.23 2.67
C ILE A 78 -16.44 -5.21 4.00
N VAL A 79 -17.46 -6.06 4.18
CA VAL A 79 -18.41 -5.91 5.30
C VAL A 79 -17.82 -6.28 6.69
N LYS A 80 -16.65 -6.91 6.78
CA LYS A 80 -16.04 -7.28 8.07
C LYS A 80 -14.60 -6.75 8.24
N LYS A 81 -14.47 -5.48 8.65
CA LYS A 81 -13.36 -4.84 9.40
C LYS A 81 -11.87 -5.06 8.97
N HIS A 82 -11.54 -5.84 7.91
CA HIS A 82 -10.16 -6.27 7.58
C HIS A 82 -9.86 -6.36 6.06
N SER A 83 -10.64 -5.67 5.24
CA SER A 83 -11.00 -6.08 3.89
C SER A 83 -9.99 -5.84 2.78
N PHE A 84 -9.03 -4.95 3.03
CA PHE A 84 -7.95 -4.64 2.10
C PHE A 84 -6.62 -4.61 2.80
N ARG A 85 -5.59 -4.97 2.06
CA ARG A 85 -4.21 -4.72 2.43
C ARG A 85 -3.83 -3.37 1.86
N ILE A 86 -3.28 -2.48 2.68
CA ILE A 86 -2.86 -1.15 2.21
C ILE A 86 -1.34 -1.17 2.04
N ILE A 87 -0.85 -0.78 0.86
CA ILE A 87 0.58 -0.56 0.64
C ILE A 87 0.95 0.77 1.31
N LYS A 88 1.53 0.68 2.52
CA LYS A 88 1.98 1.86 3.28
C LYS A 88 3.10 2.59 2.53
N GLY A 89 3.18 3.91 2.69
CA GLY A 89 4.18 4.73 1.98
C GLY A 89 3.74 5.22 0.59
N THR A 90 2.56 4.80 0.11
CA THR A 90 1.94 5.40 -1.09
C THR A 90 1.13 6.65 -0.73
N SER A 91 1.13 7.64 -1.63
CA SER A 91 0.33 8.87 -1.56
C SER A 91 0.33 9.59 -2.91
N ASP A 92 -0.76 10.30 -3.19
CA ASP A 92 -0.93 11.21 -4.33
C ASP A 92 -0.20 12.55 -4.16
N ALA A 93 0.20 12.91 -2.93
CA ALA A 93 1.13 14.00 -2.68
C ALA A 93 2.56 13.53 -3.00
N LEU A 94 2.94 13.57 -4.27
CA LEU A 94 4.28 13.23 -4.72
C LEU A 94 5.30 14.23 -4.15
N VAL A 95 6.30 13.72 -3.43
CA VAL A 95 7.32 14.55 -2.74
C VAL A 95 8.72 14.40 -3.34
N SER A 96 8.93 13.40 -4.20
CA SER A 96 10.19 13.12 -4.89
C SER A 96 9.99 12.13 -6.04
N GLU A 97 10.98 12.01 -6.93
CA GLU A 97 11.00 10.98 -7.98
C GLU A 97 10.98 9.56 -7.41
N GLU A 98 11.67 9.34 -6.28
CA GLU A 98 11.69 8.06 -5.58
C GLU A 98 10.29 7.70 -5.05
N HIS A 99 9.57 8.68 -4.49
CA HIS A 99 8.19 8.49 -4.08
C HIS A 99 7.26 8.23 -5.27
N GLN A 100 7.47 8.89 -6.41
CA GLN A 100 6.73 8.60 -7.64
C GLN A 100 6.99 7.17 -8.13
N ARG A 101 8.25 6.72 -8.12
CA ARG A 101 8.61 5.34 -8.48
C ARG A 101 7.96 4.34 -7.53
N LEU A 102 7.99 4.58 -6.22
CA LEU A 102 7.30 3.74 -5.23
C LEU A 102 5.81 3.62 -5.56
N ASN A 103 5.12 4.75 -5.80
CA ASN A 103 3.70 4.75 -6.13
C ASN A 103 3.41 3.97 -7.42
N HIS A 104 4.27 4.11 -8.44
CA HIS A 104 4.13 3.36 -9.68
C HIS A 104 4.28 1.85 -9.47
N LEU A 105 5.33 1.41 -8.77
CA LEU A 105 5.58 0.00 -8.47
C LEU A 105 4.44 -0.61 -7.65
N ALA A 106 4.00 0.10 -6.61
CA ALA A 106 2.89 -0.31 -5.76
C ALA A 106 1.58 -0.46 -6.57
N TRP A 107 1.31 0.47 -7.49
CA TRP A 107 0.16 0.40 -8.38
C TRP A 107 0.21 -0.83 -9.28
N GLN A 108 1.34 -1.08 -9.96
CA GLN A 108 1.47 -2.23 -10.86
C GLN A 108 1.33 -3.55 -10.10
N TYR A 109 2.00 -3.68 -8.96
CA TYR A 109 1.89 -4.86 -8.11
C TYR A 109 0.44 -5.13 -7.70
N ALA A 110 -0.23 -4.12 -7.12
CA ALA A 110 -1.61 -4.24 -6.67
C ALA A 110 -2.55 -4.57 -7.84
N LYS A 111 -2.33 -3.96 -9.00
CA LYS A 111 -3.14 -4.19 -10.21
C LYS A 111 -3.10 -5.65 -10.65
N GLU A 112 -1.90 -6.22 -10.80
CA GLU A 112 -1.73 -7.60 -11.26
C GLU A 112 -2.18 -8.62 -10.21
N TYR A 113 -1.87 -8.38 -8.93
CA TYR A 113 -2.34 -9.20 -7.82
C TYR A 113 -3.87 -9.24 -7.78
N ASN A 114 -4.51 -8.06 -7.75
CA ASN A 114 -5.95 -7.95 -7.63
C ASN A 114 -6.65 -8.57 -8.83
N LYS A 115 -6.14 -8.33 -10.05
CA LYS A 115 -6.67 -8.94 -11.27
C LYS A 115 -6.69 -10.47 -11.16
N PHE A 116 -5.64 -11.07 -10.60
CA PHE A 116 -5.58 -12.51 -10.40
C PHE A 116 -6.59 -13.00 -9.36
N ILE A 117 -6.71 -12.36 -8.20
CA ILE A 117 -7.71 -12.71 -7.18
C ILE A 117 -9.13 -12.62 -7.76
N LEU A 118 -9.45 -11.52 -8.44
CA LEU A 118 -10.78 -11.29 -8.99
C LEU A 118 -11.18 -12.37 -10.01
N ALA A 119 -10.25 -12.74 -10.90
CA ALA A 119 -10.49 -13.74 -11.94
C ALA A 119 -10.65 -15.18 -11.42
N ASN A 120 -10.20 -15.49 -10.20
CA ASN A 120 -10.20 -16.86 -9.66
C ASN A 120 -11.07 -17.04 -8.41
N TYR A 121 -11.75 -15.99 -7.96
CA TYR A 121 -12.57 -16.06 -6.74
C TYR A 121 -13.90 -15.33 -6.87
N ILE A 122 -13.93 -14.17 -7.53
CA ILE A 122 -15.17 -13.39 -7.66
C ILE A 122 -16.02 -13.87 -8.85
N ASP A 123 -15.42 -14.43 -9.90
CA ASP A 123 -16.17 -14.96 -11.04
C ASP A 123 -16.93 -16.26 -10.70
N ASP A 124 -16.34 -17.13 -9.88
CA ASP A 124 -16.97 -18.39 -9.43
C ASP A 124 -18.09 -18.21 -8.37
N SER A 125 -18.30 -16.98 -7.89
CA SER A 125 -19.30 -16.65 -6.85
C SER A 125 -20.47 -15.79 -7.35
N LEU A 126 -20.58 -15.59 -8.67
CA LEU A 126 -21.70 -14.95 -9.38
C LEU A 126 -22.46 -15.96 -10.24
#